data_AF-A0A949GMQ7-F1
#
_entry.id   AF-A0A949GMQ7-F1
#
_cell.length_a   1.000
_cell.length_b   1.000
_cell.length_c   1.000
_cell.angle_alpha   90.00
_cell.angle_beta   90.00
_cell.angle_gamma   90.00
#
_symmetry.space_group_name_H-M   'P 1'
#
loop_
_entity.id
_entity.type
_entity.pdbx_description
1 polymer ?
#
loop_
_entity_poly.entity_id
_entity_poly.type
_entity_poly.pdbx_seq_one_letter_code
_entity_poly.pdbx_strand_id
1 'polypeptide(L)'
;AVDHYNTGHPHSHVIVRGRTDRNKDLIIAREYVTHGMRERAAEIVRLDLGPRSDVEIEDRLRAEVGQERFTGIDRALLREQEEGLVEAVHRDAFQQSLRAGRLQKLRRLGLADETGPGIWRLAPDLESTLRRMGERGDIIKTLHRDLAEKGLDRAAADYAIYDPADVQAQPIVGRLVRRGLSDEINDRHYLIVDGVDGRTHYVDIGKADAAEPVPENAIIEISPRHVGPRAADRTVAEIAAAHGGRYSVDIHLRHDPNATAGFAETHVRRLEAIRRVTGGVEREADGTWIIAPVHLERAATYERRLARDAPVVVRTLSALPLGRQLGADGTTWLDRELVSDAPTSLRDRGFGREAREALARRRQWLIEQDLAREEGGRMIYRANLLGLLRRRELARVAGQLSGELGLDYFEAKKGGRVEGVYRRSIELASGRFAIIEKSREFTLVPWRPVLERSLGKQVSGIMRGEGISWTLGRQRSGPGIS
;
A
#
# COMPACT_ATOMS: atom_id res chain seq x y z
N ALA A 1 -7.55 2.39 -28.23
CA ALA A 1 -6.23 2.11 -27.63
C ALA A 1 -5.95 3.21 -26.61
N VAL A 2 -5.12 2.94 -25.60
CA VAL A 2 -4.64 3.93 -24.63
C VAL A 2 -3.12 3.89 -24.68
N ASP A 3 -2.49 5.02 -24.95
CA ASP A 3 -1.04 5.11 -25.09
C ASP A 3 -0.41 5.59 -23.78
N HIS A 4 0.65 4.91 -23.38
CA HIS A 4 1.38 5.13 -22.13
C HIS A 4 2.81 5.51 -22.46
N TYR A 5 3.20 6.73 -22.07
CA TYR A 5 4.57 7.24 -22.18
C TYR A 5 5.26 7.34 -20.81
N ASN A 6 4.58 6.85 -19.76
CA ASN A 6 4.97 6.98 -18.36
C ASN A 6 5.77 5.78 -17.81
N THR A 7 5.99 4.73 -18.60
CA THR A 7 6.86 3.60 -18.25
C THR A 7 8.21 3.72 -18.96
N GLY A 8 9.20 2.90 -18.56
CA GLY A 8 10.54 2.92 -19.16
C GLY A 8 10.57 2.67 -20.68
N HIS A 9 9.48 2.13 -21.24
CA HIS A 9 9.25 1.96 -22.66
C HIS A 9 7.82 2.41 -23.02
N PRO A 10 7.64 3.39 -23.91
CA PRO A 10 6.32 3.76 -24.40
C PRO A 10 5.59 2.54 -24.95
N HIS A 11 4.33 2.36 -24.57
CA HIS A 11 3.52 1.22 -25.00
C HIS A 11 2.04 1.59 -25.10
N SER A 12 1.27 0.79 -25.83
CA SER A 12 -0.15 1.04 -26.06
C SER A 12 -1.00 -0.16 -25.62
N HIS A 13 -2.06 0.10 -24.87
CA HIS A 13 -3.08 -0.88 -24.52
C HIS A 13 -4.20 -0.87 -25.55
N VAL A 14 -4.44 -2.01 -26.19
CA VAL A 14 -5.52 -2.18 -27.17
C VAL A 14 -6.56 -3.13 -26.59
N ILE A 15 -7.74 -2.60 -26.30
CA ILE A 15 -8.89 -3.42 -25.91
C ILE A 15 -9.52 -3.99 -27.18
N VAL A 16 -9.50 -5.31 -27.28
CA VAL A 16 -10.12 -6.05 -28.38
C VAL A 16 -11.42 -6.66 -27.89
N ARG A 17 -12.50 -6.42 -28.62
CA ARG A 17 -13.79 -7.08 -28.35
C ARG A 17 -13.63 -8.58 -28.59
N GLY A 18 -13.97 -9.40 -27.60
CA GLY A 18 -13.93 -10.87 -27.69
C GLY A 18 -14.98 -11.50 -28.61
N ARG A 19 -15.54 -10.74 -29.55
CA ARG A 19 -16.53 -11.21 -30.52
C ARG A 19 -16.23 -10.68 -31.91
N THR A 20 -16.49 -11.51 -32.91
CA THR A 20 -16.40 -11.14 -34.33
C THR A 20 -17.55 -10.23 -34.76
N ASP A 21 -17.46 -9.68 -35.96
CA ASP A 21 -18.52 -8.96 -36.66
C ASP A 21 -19.83 -9.76 -36.78
N ARG A 22 -19.73 -11.10 -36.83
CA ARG A 22 -20.86 -12.04 -36.81
C ARG A 22 -21.33 -12.43 -35.40
N ASN A 23 -20.89 -11.71 -34.38
CA ASN A 23 -21.25 -11.91 -32.96
C ASN A 23 -20.89 -13.31 -32.40
N LYS A 24 -19.93 -14.01 -33.02
CA LYS A 24 -19.35 -15.26 -32.51
C LYS A 24 -18.11 -14.96 -31.68
N ASP A 25 -17.68 -15.92 -30.86
CA ASP A 25 -16.46 -15.76 -30.06
C ASP A 25 -15.23 -15.54 -30.95
N LEU A 26 -14.42 -14.55 -30.60
CA LEU A 26 -13.14 -14.30 -31.25
C LEU A 26 -12.12 -15.31 -30.73
N ILE A 27 -11.74 -16.26 -31.56
CA ILE A 27 -10.71 -17.26 -31.24
C ILE A 27 -9.41 -16.84 -31.90
N ILE A 28 -8.38 -16.57 -31.09
CA ILE A 28 -7.02 -16.29 -31.56
C ILE A 28 -6.12 -17.45 -31.16
N ALA A 29 -5.38 -18.01 -32.13
CA ALA A 29 -4.46 -19.09 -31.86
C ALA A 29 -3.39 -18.65 -30.85
N ARG A 30 -3.08 -19.51 -29.85
CA ARG A 30 -2.10 -19.22 -28.81
C ARG A 30 -0.73 -18.86 -29.37
N GLU A 31 -0.27 -19.55 -30.41
CA GLU A 31 1.00 -19.28 -31.08
C GLU A 31 1.01 -17.89 -31.74
N TYR A 32 -0.12 -17.49 -32.32
CA TYR A 32 -0.28 -16.16 -32.90
C TYR A 32 -0.22 -15.06 -31.82
N VAL A 33 -0.81 -15.29 -30.64
CA VAL A 33 -0.68 -14.37 -29.50
C VAL A 33 0.76 -14.33 -28.97
N THR A 34 1.44 -15.47 -28.89
CA THR A 34 2.77 -15.57 -28.26
C THR A 34 3.88 -14.98 -29.13
N HIS A 35 3.80 -15.19 -30.46
CA HIS A 35 4.83 -14.81 -31.42
C HIS A 35 4.28 -14.04 -32.64
N GLY A 36 3.19 -14.53 -33.23
CA GLY A 36 2.68 -14.02 -34.51
C GLY A 36 2.33 -12.52 -34.53
N MET A 37 1.70 -12.00 -33.47
CA MET A 37 1.40 -10.56 -33.36
C MET A 37 2.67 -9.70 -33.36
N ARG A 38 3.71 -10.14 -32.64
CA ARG A 38 5.00 -9.43 -32.58
C ARG A 38 5.70 -9.45 -33.94
N GLU A 39 5.70 -10.59 -34.61
CA GLU A 39 6.29 -10.74 -35.94
C GLU A 39 5.59 -9.85 -36.97
N ARG A 40 4.26 -9.84 -36.99
CA ARG A 40 3.48 -8.98 -37.89
C ARG A 40 3.68 -7.50 -37.60
N ALA A 41 3.70 -7.10 -36.33
CA ALA A 41 4.00 -5.72 -35.97
C ALA A 41 5.41 -5.32 -36.44
N ALA A 42 6.41 -6.19 -36.26
CA ALA A 42 7.77 -5.95 -36.74
C ALA A 42 7.86 -5.87 -38.26
N GLU A 43 7.10 -6.69 -38.98
CA GLU A 43 7.00 -6.66 -40.45
C GLU A 43 6.41 -5.33 -40.95
N ILE A 44 5.31 -4.88 -40.36
CA ILE A 44 4.66 -3.60 -40.70
C ILE A 44 5.60 -2.43 -40.42
N VAL A 45 6.21 -2.40 -39.22
CA VAL A 45 7.16 -1.33 -38.86
C VAL A 45 8.37 -1.33 -39.79
N ARG A 46 8.86 -2.51 -40.20
CA ARG A 46 9.98 -2.63 -41.16
C ARG A 46 9.58 -2.15 -42.56
N LEU A 47 8.32 -2.32 -42.98
CA LEU A 47 7.83 -1.79 -44.25
C LEU A 47 7.76 -0.26 -44.22
N ASP A 48 7.27 0.32 -43.13
CA ASP A 48 7.07 1.77 -43.02
C ASP A 48 8.37 2.54 -42.72
N LEU A 49 9.22 2.01 -41.84
CA LEU A 49 10.44 2.69 -41.37
C LEU A 49 11.73 2.14 -42.00
N GLY A 50 11.65 1.03 -42.73
CA GLY A 50 12.81 0.28 -43.22
C GLY A 50 13.40 -0.69 -42.19
N PRO A 51 14.33 -1.57 -42.60
CA PRO A 51 15.08 -2.39 -41.65
C PRO A 51 15.96 -1.50 -40.78
N ARG A 52 16.13 -1.89 -39.51
CA ARG A 52 17.18 -1.29 -38.66
C ARG A 52 18.53 -1.45 -39.34
N SER A 53 19.27 -0.34 -39.46
CA SER A 53 20.62 -0.36 -40.01
C SER A 53 21.60 -1.05 -39.06
N ASP A 54 22.68 -1.59 -39.60
CA ASP A 54 23.75 -2.19 -38.80
C ASP A 54 24.35 -1.18 -37.81
N VAL A 55 24.47 0.09 -38.22
CA VAL A 55 24.95 1.18 -37.36
C VAL A 55 24.03 1.38 -36.14
N GLU A 56 22.71 1.44 -36.33
CA GLU A 56 21.76 1.56 -35.22
C GLU A 56 21.77 0.32 -34.30
N ILE A 57 22.05 -0.86 -34.86
CA ILE A 57 22.20 -2.09 -34.09
C ILE A 57 23.48 -2.02 -33.24
N GLU A 58 24.59 -1.61 -33.83
CA GLU A 58 25.88 -1.45 -33.16
C GLU A 58 25.81 -0.39 -32.06
N ASP A 59 25.26 0.79 -32.34
CA ASP A 59 25.17 1.89 -31.38
C ASP A 59 24.36 1.51 -30.14
N ARG A 60 23.24 0.81 -30.35
CA ARG A 60 22.42 0.27 -29.25
C ARG A 60 23.20 -0.75 -28.43
N LEU A 61 23.92 -1.67 -29.06
CA LEU A 61 24.73 -2.67 -28.36
C LEU A 61 25.88 -2.02 -27.58
N ARG A 62 26.55 -1.00 -28.16
CA ARG A 62 27.55 -0.19 -27.45
C ARG A 62 26.95 0.52 -26.24
N ALA A 63 25.73 1.05 -26.37
CA ALA A 63 25.03 1.70 -25.28
C ALA A 63 24.69 0.74 -24.12
N GLU A 64 24.55 -0.57 -24.36
CA GLU A 64 24.33 -1.56 -23.29
C GLU A 64 25.55 -1.73 -22.37
N VAL A 65 26.77 -1.56 -22.89
CA VAL A 65 28.03 -1.79 -22.15
C VAL A 65 28.06 -1.02 -20.82
N GLY A 66 27.67 0.25 -20.84
CA GLY A 66 27.74 1.13 -19.67
C GLY A 66 26.54 1.06 -18.73
N GLN A 67 25.46 0.36 -19.08
CA GLN A 67 24.21 0.44 -18.32
C GLN A 67 24.26 -0.31 -16.99
N GLU A 68 23.70 0.27 -15.94
CA GLU A 68 23.57 -0.36 -14.63
C GLU A 68 22.28 -1.16 -14.52
N ARG A 69 22.06 -2.06 -15.48
CA ARG A 69 20.93 -2.98 -15.55
C ARG A 69 21.33 -4.28 -16.23
N PHE A 70 20.46 -5.29 -16.17
CA PHE A 70 20.66 -6.55 -16.88
C PHE A 70 20.40 -6.38 -18.37
N THR A 71 21.41 -6.64 -19.21
CA THR A 71 21.41 -6.36 -20.65
C THR A 71 21.46 -7.63 -21.49
N GLY A 72 21.43 -7.49 -22.83
CA GLY A 72 21.58 -8.62 -23.74
C GLY A 72 22.97 -9.25 -23.65
N ILE A 73 24.01 -8.43 -23.40
CA ILE A 73 25.39 -8.89 -23.23
C ILE A 73 25.50 -9.82 -22.01
N ASP A 74 24.90 -9.44 -20.88
CA ASP A 74 24.93 -10.23 -19.64
C ASP A 74 24.24 -11.60 -19.83
N ARG A 75 23.12 -11.63 -20.55
CA ARG A 75 22.42 -12.87 -20.88
C ARG A 75 23.23 -13.77 -21.82
N ALA A 76 24.04 -13.21 -22.71
CA ALA A 76 24.96 -14.00 -23.53
C ALA A 76 26.07 -14.60 -22.67
N LEU A 77 26.72 -13.80 -21.83
CA LEU A 77 27.77 -14.25 -20.91
C LEU A 77 27.28 -15.37 -19.99
N LEU A 78 26.11 -15.22 -19.36
CA LEU A 78 25.54 -16.24 -18.46
C LEU A 78 25.16 -17.54 -19.17
N ARG A 79 24.84 -17.50 -20.47
CA ARG A 79 24.54 -18.72 -21.26
C ARG A 79 25.80 -19.48 -21.64
N GLU A 80 26.91 -18.79 -21.76
CA GLU A 80 28.20 -19.35 -22.19
C GLU A 80 29.13 -19.65 -21.02
N GLN A 81 28.74 -19.32 -19.79
CA GLN A 81 29.59 -19.57 -18.63
C GLN A 81 29.79 -21.06 -18.38
N GLU A 82 31.00 -21.42 -17.99
CA GLU A 82 31.36 -22.75 -17.50
C GLU A 82 31.89 -22.59 -16.07
N GLU A 83 31.24 -23.22 -15.09
CA GLU A 83 31.59 -23.10 -13.66
C GLU A 83 31.72 -21.66 -13.14
N GLY A 84 30.93 -20.74 -13.68
CA GLY A 84 30.95 -19.31 -13.33
C GLY A 84 32.07 -18.50 -14.01
N LEU A 85 32.82 -19.11 -14.92
CA LEU A 85 33.85 -18.46 -15.73
C LEU A 85 33.36 -18.18 -17.15
N VAL A 86 33.79 -17.06 -17.71
CA VAL A 86 33.52 -16.66 -19.10
C VAL A 86 34.78 -16.11 -19.75
N GLU A 87 34.95 -16.37 -21.04
CA GLU A 87 36.01 -15.76 -21.85
C GLU A 87 35.56 -14.43 -22.46
N ALA A 88 36.44 -13.42 -22.38
CA ALA A 88 36.23 -12.15 -23.06
C ALA A 88 36.44 -12.26 -24.59
N VAL A 89 37.15 -13.30 -25.03
CA VAL A 89 37.47 -13.54 -26.45
C VAL A 89 36.20 -13.94 -27.20
N HIS A 90 36.04 -13.43 -28.42
CA HIS A 90 34.96 -13.80 -29.31
C HIS A 90 35.44 -13.80 -30.76
N ARG A 91 34.86 -14.64 -31.62
CA ARG A 91 35.27 -14.76 -33.04
C ARG A 91 35.06 -13.47 -33.83
N ASP A 92 34.07 -12.70 -33.44
CA ASP A 92 33.74 -11.37 -33.97
C ASP A 92 34.39 -10.30 -33.07
N ALA A 93 35.23 -9.45 -33.68
CA ALA A 93 35.97 -8.38 -33.02
C ALA A 93 35.07 -7.31 -32.39
N PHE A 94 33.91 -7.02 -32.98
CA PHE A 94 32.93 -6.09 -32.43
C PHE A 94 32.31 -6.66 -31.15
N GLN A 95 31.88 -7.91 -31.19
CA GLN A 95 31.35 -8.61 -30.01
C GLN A 95 32.41 -8.77 -28.91
N GLN A 96 33.66 -9.04 -29.27
CA GLN A 96 34.79 -9.09 -28.32
C GLN A 96 34.96 -7.73 -27.61
N SER A 97 34.89 -6.62 -28.35
CA SER A 97 34.95 -5.27 -27.78
C SER A 97 33.81 -4.99 -26.79
N LEU A 98 32.57 -5.36 -27.16
CA LEU A 98 31.40 -5.23 -26.28
C LEU A 98 31.54 -6.06 -25.00
N ARG A 99 31.97 -7.32 -25.10
CA ARG A 99 32.20 -8.22 -23.97
C ARG A 99 33.27 -7.67 -23.03
N ALA A 100 34.43 -7.32 -23.58
CA ALA A 100 35.54 -6.79 -22.79
C ALA A 100 35.12 -5.51 -22.06
N GLY A 101 34.46 -4.57 -22.76
CA GLY A 101 33.93 -3.36 -22.15
C GLY A 101 32.90 -3.65 -21.06
N ARG A 102 32.00 -4.61 -21.29
CA ARG A 102 30.95 -4.98 -20.33
C ARG A 102 31.54 -5.64 -19.09
N LEU A 103 32.46 -6.60 -19.24
CA LEU A 103 33.14 -7.27 -18.12
C LEU A 103 33.93 -6.27 -17.26
N GLN A 104 34.57 -5.27 -17.88
CA GLN A 104 35.21 -4.18 -17.15
C GLN A 104 34.19 -3.32 -16.37
N LYS A 105 33.01 -3.05 -16.93
CA LYS A 105 31.94 -2.36 -16.19
C LYS A 105 31.44 -3.22 -15.02
N LEU A 106 31.21 -4.52 -15.24
CA LEU A 106 30.79 -5.46 -14.19
C LEU A 106 31.82 -5.54 -13.06
N ARG A 107 33.12 -5.51 -13.37
CA ARG A 107 34.20 -5.43 -12.37
C ARG A 107 34.12 -4.18 -11.50
N ARG A 108 33.88 -3.01 -12.11
CA ARG A 108 33.69 -1.77 -11.34
C ARG A 108 32.47 -1.82 -10.42
N LEU A 109 31.47 -2.64 -10.76
CA LEU A 109 30.29 -2.89 -9.93
C LEU A 109 30.51 -4.02 -8.91
N GLY A 110 31.67 -4.67 -8.89
CA GLY A 110 31.95 -5.82 -8.03
C GLY A 110 31.22 -7.11 -8.45
N LEU A 111 30.79 -7.21 -9.71
CA LEU A 111 30.02 -8.34 -10.25
C LEU A 111 30.81 -9.26 -11.16
N ALA A 112 32.07 -8.94 -11.44
CA ALA A 112 32.97 -9.80 -12.21
C ALA A 112 34.43 -9.56 -11.81
N ASP A 113 35.23 -10.62 -11.76
CA ASP A 113 36.66 -10.54 -11.46
C ASP A 113 37.48 -11.25 -12.54
N GLU A 114 38.59 -10.63 -12.96
CA GLU A 114 39.51 -11.25 -13.91
C GLU A 114 40.45 -12.20 -13.16
N THR A 115 40.35 -13.50 -13.47
CA THR A 115 41.11 -14.57 -12.80
C THR A 115 42.35 -14.99 -13.59
N GLY A 116 42.39 -14.67 -14.88
CA GLY A 116 43.51 -14.82 -15.80
C GLY A 116 43.27 -13.97 -17.04
N PRO A 117 44.27 -13.82 -17.94
CA PRO A 117 44.15 -12.96 -19.11
C PRO A 117 42.92 -13.33 -19.96
N GLY A 118 41.92 -12.43 -19.99
CA GLY A 118 40.68 -12.67 -20.74
C GLY A 118 39.72 -13.70 -20.14
N ILE A 119 39.99 -14.23 -18.95
CA ILE A 119 39.13 -15.20 -18.23
C ILE A 119 38.54 -14.53 -16.99
N TRP A 120 37.21 -14.46 -16.95
CA TRP A 120 36.47 -13.69 -15.96
C TRP A 120 35.55 -14.58 -15.14
N ARG A 121 35.55 -14.43 -13.83
CA ARG A 121 34.57 -15.02 -12.93
C ARG A 121 33.41 -14.07 -12.74
N LEU A 122 32.19 -14.52 -13.02
CA LEU A 122 30.97 -13.76 -12.77
C LEU A 122 30.48 -14.00 -11.33
N ALA A 123 29.89 -12.96 -10.72
CA ALA A 123 29.23 -13.12 -9.43
C ALA A 123 28.01 -14.04 -9.56
N PRO A 124 27.77 -14.96 -8.62
CA PRO A 124 26.65 -15.91 -8.69
C PRO A 124 25.27 -15.23 -8.62
N ASP A 125 25.20 -14.02 -8.08
CA ASP A 125 23.99 -13.21 -7.98
C ASP A 125 23.91 -12.11 -9.05
N LEU A 126 24.79 -12.11 -10.07
CA LEU A 126 24.93 -11.05 -11.10
C LEU A 126 23.60 -10.64 -11.72
N GLU A 127 22.80 -11.60 -12.19
CA GLU A 127 21.52 -11.29 -12.82
C GLU A 127 20.58 -10.59 -11.83
N SER A 128 20.46 -11.13 -10.62
CA SER A 128 19.57 -10.58 -9.60
C SER A 128 19.99 -9.17 -9.18
N THR A 129 21.29 -8.92 -9.07
CA THR A 129 21.85 -7.63 -8.66
C THR A 129 21.67 -6.58 -9.74
N LEU A 130 21.96 -6.91 -11.00
CA LEU A 130 21.74 -5.99 -12.12
C LEU A 130 20.26 -5.69 -12.36
N ARG A 131 19.36 -6.66 -12.15
CA ARG A 131 17.91 -6.41 -12.20
C ARG A 131 17.47 -5.42 -11.12
N ARG A 132 17.88 -5.63 -9.87
CA ARG A 132 17.59 -4.69 -8.75
C ARG A 132 18.16 -3.29 -9.02
N MET A 133 19.36 -3.20 -9.59
CA MET A 133 19.96 -1.90 -9.96
C MET A 133 19.15 -1.20 -11.06
N GLY A 134 18.73 -1.94 -12.09
CA GLY A 134 17.87 -1.40 -13.16
C GLY A 134 16.53 -0.90 -12.64
N GLU A 135 15.84 -1.72 -11.84
CA GLU A 135 14.58 -1.38 -11.18
C GLU A 135 14.72 -0.12 -10.32
N ARG A 136 15.78 -0.03 -9.49
CA ARG A 136 16.09 1.16 -8.71
C ARG A 136 16.27 2.40 -9.59
N GLY A 137 16.98 2.27 -10.70
CA GLY A 137 17.18 3.37 -11.66
C GLY A 137 15.86 3.86 -12.27
N ASP A 138 14.96 2.94 -12.61
CA ASP A 138 13.64 3.28 -13.18
C ASP A 138 12.69 3.88 -12.14
N ILE A 139 12.76 3.43 -10.88
CA ILE A 139 12.07 4.05 -9.74
C ILE A 139 12.55 5.49 -9.54
N ILE A 140 13.86 5.74 -9.55
CA ILE A 140 14.41 7.09 -9.37
C ILE A 140 13.96 8.03 -10.48
N LYS A 141 13.92 7.57 -11.74
CA LYS A 141 13.37 8.35 -12.85
C LYS A 141 11.90 8.67 -12.65
N THR A 142 11.13 7.68 -12.19
CA THR A 142 9.70 7.83 -11.89
C THR A 142 9.49 8.88 -10.78
N LEU A 143 10.24 8.78 -9.67
CA LEU A 143 10.24 9.77 -8.60
C LEU A 143 10.53 11.18 -9.13
N HIS A 144 11.62 11.34 -9.89
CA HIS A 144 12.01 12.64 -10.42
C HIS A 144 10.93 13.26 -11.33
N ARG A 145 10.38 12.48 -12.27
CA ARG A 145 9.32 12.94 -13.16
C ARG A 145 8.07 13.33 -12.38
N ASP A 146 7.58 12.42 -11.53
CA ASP A 146 6.31 12.60 -10.84
C ASP A 146 6.38 13.76 -9.82
N LEU A 147 7.55 14.02 -9.22
CA LEU A 147 7.78 15.20 -8.37
C LEU A 147 7.86 16.50 -9.18
N ALA A 148 8.57 16.50 -10.32
CA ALA A 148 8.67 17.66 -11.19
C ALA A 148 7.30 18.10 -11.71
N GLU A 149 6.44 17.15 -12.10
CA GLU A 149 5.05 17.42 -12.50
C GLU A 149 4.21 18.08 -11.39
N LYS A 150 4.53 17.81 -10.12
CA LYS A 150 3.86 18.39 -8.94
C LYS A 150 4.52 19.67 -8.44
N GLY A 151 5.56 20.16 -9.14
CA GLY A 151 6.32 21.34 -8.73
C GLY A 151 7.07 21.16 -7.40
N LEU A 152 7.34 19.92 -7.00
CA LEU A 152 8.06 19.61 -5.77
C LEU A 152 9.54 19.42 -6.11
N ASP A 153 10.33 20.48 -5.90
CA ASP A 153 11.78 20.40 -6.04
C ASP A 153 12.38 19.71 -4.80
N ARG A 154 12.93 18.52 -5.02
CA ARG A 154 13.56 17.68 -4.00
C ARG A 154 14.89 17.19 -4.56
N ALA A 155 15.95 17.29 -3.75
CA ALA A 155 17.26 16.82 -4.17
C ALA A 155 17.23 15.29 -4.35
N ALA A 156 17.89 14.78 -5.39
CA ALA A 156 17.96 13.34 -5.65
C ALA A 156 18.56 12.54 -4.46
N ALA A 157 19.40 13.19 -3.65
CA ALA A 157 19.95 12.61 -2.42
C ALA A 157 18.90 12.35 -1.31
N ASP A 158 17.74 12.99 -1.40
CA ASP A 158 16.62 12.82 -0.45
C ASP A 158 15.63 11.75 -0.93
N TYR A 159 15.87 11.09 -2.07
CA TYR A 159 15.05 9.98 -2.54
C TYR A 159 15.37 8.68 -1.79
N ALA A 160 14.33 7.99 -1.37
CA ALA A 160 14.40 6.70 -0.70
C ALA A 160 13.44 5.71 -1.37
N ILE A 161 13.87 4.46 -1.46
CA ILE A 161 12.98 3.34 -1.82
C ILE A 161 12.71 2.61 -0.51
N TYR A 162 11.44 2.55 -0.14
CA TYR A 162 11.03 1.90 1.09
C TYR A 162 11.00 0.39 0.90
N ASP A 163 11.81 -0.33 1.68
CA ASP A 163 11.78 -1.79 1.74
C ASP A 163 11.06 -2.24 3.02
N PRO A 164 9.80 -2.70 2.92
CA PRO A 164 9.05 -3.18 4.08
C PRO A 164 9.54 -4.54 4.61
N ALA A 165 10.43 -5.23 3.89
CA ALA A 165 11.06 -6.46 4.36
C ALA A 165 12.31 -6.19 5.22
N ASP A 166 12.83 -4.97 5.24
CA ASP A 166 13.92 -4.58 6.12
C ASP A 166 13.47 -4.67 7.59
N VAL A 167 14.26 -5.36 8.41
CA VAL A 167 14.01 -5.52 9.85
C VAL A 167 14.00 -4.19 10.58
N GLN A 168 14.68 -3.17 10.04
CA GLN A 168 14.73 -1.82 10.59
C GLN A 168 13.69 -0.87 9.96
N ALA A 169 12.81 -1.35 9.07
CA ALA A 169 11.80 -0.53 8.43
C ALA A 169 10.90 0.16 9.47
N GLN A 170 10.99 1.49 9.55
CA GLN A 170 10.16 2.31 10.42
C GLN A 170 8.89 2.76 9.68
N PRO A 171 7.80 3.04 10.41
CA PRO A 171 6.66 3.73 9.84
C PRO A 171 7.06 5.09 9.26
N ILE A 172 6.50 5.43 8.10
CA ILE A 172 6.68 6.74 7.46
C ILE A 172 5.39 7.52 7.58
N VAL A 173 5.45 8.71 8.14
CA VAL A 173 4.38 9.70 8.06
C VAL A 173 4.74 10.73 6.99
N GLY A 174 3.80 11.06 6.12
CA GLY A 174 4.06 12.04 5.06
C GLY A 174 2.86 12.39 4.21
N ARG A 175 3.07 13.33 3.30
CA ARG A 175 2.08 13.73 2.31
C ARG A 175 2.12 12.78 1.12
N LEU A 176 0.97 12.23 0.74
CA LEU A 176 0.84 11.48 -0.50
C LEU A 176 1.00 12.42 -1.70
N VAL A 177 2.05 12.22 -2.49
CA VAL A 177 2.29 12.97 -3.72
C VAL A 177 1.52 12.36 -4.88
N ARG A 178 1.62 11.02 -5.02
CA ARG A 178 1.02 10.28 -6.13
C ARG A 178 0.82 8.81 -5.76
N ARG A 179 -0.25 8.23 -6.30
CA ARG A 179 -0.40 6.78 -6.46
C ARG A 179 -0.21 6.43 -7.94
N GLY A 180 0.66 5.47 -8.24
CA GLY A 180 0.94 5.03 -9.59
C GLY A 180 0.85 3.51 -9.73
N LEU A 181 1.14 3.02 -10.94
CA LEU A 181 1.11 1.61 -11.31
C LEU A 181 2.55 1.19 -11.64
N SER A 182 3.07 0.19 -10.92
CA SER A 182 4.44 -0.33 -11.09
C SER A 182 4.48 -1.52 -12.03
N ASP A 183 3.41 -2.33 -12.05
CA ASP A 183 3.26 -3.50 -12.91
C ASP A 183 1.80 -3.66 -13.32
N GLU A 184 1.51 -3.39 -14.59
CA GLU A 184 0.18 -3.51 -15.18
C GLU A 184 -0.31 -4.95 -15.30
N ILE A 185 0.60 -5.91 -15.49
CA ILE A 185 0.25 -7.32 -15.69
C ILE A 185 -0.22 -7.91 -14.36
N ASN A 186 0.45 -7.55 -13.27
CA ASN A 186 0.16 -8.05 -11.93
C ASN A 186 -0.68 -7.09 -11.09
N ASP A 187 -1.19 -6.01 -11.69
CA ASP A 187 -1.98 -4.96 -11.03
C ASP A 187 -1.33 -4.43 -9.75
N ARG A 188 0.00 -4.22 -9.81
CA ARG A 188 0.78 -3.72 -8.67
C ARG A 188 0.89 -2.21 -8.72
N HIS A 189 0.68 -1.59 -7.56
CA HIS A 189 0.70 -0.16 -7.38
C HIS A 189 1.86 0.29 -6.51
N TYR A 190 2.22 1.56 -6.66
CA TYR A 190 3.15 2.24 -5.77
C TYR A 190 2.57 3.57 -5.26
N LEU A 191 3.14 4.07 -4.17
CA LEU A 191 2.93 5.41 -3.66
C LEU A 191 4.24 6.19 -3.67
N ILE A 192 4.16 7.49 -3.95
CA ILE A 192 5.23 8.45 -3.69
C ILE A 192 4.79 9.29 -2.49
N VAL A 193 5.59 9.29 -1.43
CA VAL A 193 5.30 9.98 -0.18
C VAL A 193 6.41 10.97 0.15
N ASP A 194 6.06 12.24 0.30
CA ASP A 194 6.97 13.27 0.80
C ASP A 194 6.93 13.23 2.33
N GLY A 195 7.94 12.61 2.93
CA GLY A 195 8.00 12.22 4.32
C GLY A 195 8.34 13.38 5.26
N VAL A 196 7.83 13.31 6.49
CA VAL A 196 8.21 14.24 7.56
C VAL A 196 9.67 14.09 8.01
N ASP A 197 10.30 12.98 7.64
CA ASP A 197 11.74 12.73 7.78
C ASP A 197 12.61 13.48 6.77
N GLY A 198 11.97 14.28 5.90
CA GLY A 198 12.61 15.11 4.87
C GLY A 198 13.06 14.34 3.63
N ARG A 199 12.66 13.07 3.48
CA ARG A 199 12.92 12.24 2.31
C ARG A 199 11.66 12.04 1.48
N THR A 200 11.81 11.81 0.18
CA THR A 200 10.72 11.33 -0.67
C THR A 200 10.85 9.82 -0.86
N HIS A 201 9.82 9.10 -0.43
CA HIS A 201 9.79 7.65 -0.43
C HIS A 201 8.97 7.12 -1.60
N TYR A 202 9.57 6.22 -2.39
CA TYR A 202 8.82 5.30 -3.23
C TYR A 202 8.45 4.07 -2.41
N VAL A 203 7.17 3.72 -2.40
CA VAL A 203 6.65 2.58 -1.64
C VAL A 203 5.85 1.67 -2.57
N ASP A 204 6.29 0.42 -2.75
CA ASP A 204 5.47 -0.62 -3.36
C ASP A 204 4.35 -1.01 -2.38
N ILE A 205 3.10 -0.87 -2.82
CA ILE A 205 1.92 -1.20 -2.00
C ILE A 205 1.27 -2.54 -2.39
N GLY A 206 1.86 -3.26 -3.33
CA GLY A 206 1.33 -4.52 -3.81
C GLY A 206 0.11 -4.34 -4.71
N LYS A 207 -0.85 -5.26 -4.62
CA LYS A 207 -2.04 -5.29 -5.48
C LYS A 207 -2.93 -4.06 -5.30
N ALA A 208 -3.70 -3.70 -6.31
CA ALA A 208 -4.54 -2.49 -6.28
C ALA A 208 -5.52 -2.43 -5.10
N ASP A 209 -6.04 -3.57 -4.66
CA ASP A 209 -7.00 -3.69 -3.55
C ASP A 209 -6.34 -3.77 -2.16
N ALA A 210 -5.00 -3.80 -2.09
CA ALA A 210 -4.25 -3.87 -0.84
C ALA A 210 -4.37 -2.61 0.02
N ALA A 211 -4.60 -1.45 -0.62
CA ALA A 211 -4.77 -0.17 0.04
C ALA A 211 -5.97 0.60 -0.53
N GLU A 212 -6.81 1.13 0.38
CA GLU A 212 -7.92 2.00 -0.01
C GLU A 212 -7.41 3.20 -0.83
N PRO A 213 -8.21 3.70 -1.80
CA PRO A 213 -7.88 4.92 -2.51
C PRO A 213 -7.73 6.08 -1.53
N VAL A 214 -6.57 6.75 -1.57
CA VAL A 214 -6.29 7.94 -0.75
C VAL A 214 -6.18 9.15 -1.68
N PRO A 215 -6.82 10.29 -1.35
CA PRO A 215 -6.69 11.48 -2.16
C PRO A 215 -5.26 12.01 -2.16
N GLU A 216 -4.83 12.59 -3.29
CA GLU A 216 -3.56 13.28 -3.36
C GLU A 216 -3.47 14.40 -2.31
N ASN A 217 -2.27 14.64 -1.79
CA ASN A 217 -1.95 15.56 -0.71
C ASN A 217 -2.51 15.20 0.67
N ALA A 218 -3.21 14.08 0.82
CA ALA A 218 -3.55 13.54 2.13
C ALA A 218 -2.28 13.25 2.95
N ILE A 219 -2.42 13.33 4.27
CA ILE A 219 -1.38 12.90 5.20
C ILE A 219 -1.66 11.44 5.54
N ILE A 220 -0.67 10.58 5.29
CA ILE A 220 -0.75 9.15 5.50
C ILE A 220 0.39 8.66 6.38
N GLU A 221 0.15 7.52 7.01
CA GLU A 221 1.17 6.68 7.62
C GLU A 221 1.28 5.39 6.81
N ILE A 222 2.50 5.01 6.50
CA ILE A 222 2.86 3.74 5.88
C ILE A 222 3.64 2.93 6.90
N SER A 223 3.17 1.73 7.22
CA SER A 223 3.85 0.80 8.13
C SER A 223 4.11 -0.53 7.44
N PRO A 224 5.23 -1.23 7.74
CA PRO A 224 5.49 -2.54 7.18
C PRO A 224 4.45 -3.53 7.72
N ARG A 225 3.98 -4.45 6.87
CA ARG A 225 3.09 -5.52 7.34
C ARG A 225 3.90 -6.54 8.14
N HIS A 226 3.42 -6.91 9.32
CA HIS A 226 4.05 -7.93 10.15
C HIS A 226 4.05 -9.30 9.45
N VAL A 227 5.23 -9.90 9.26
CA VAL A 227 5.41 -11.18 8.57
C VAL A 227 5.57 -12.40 9.49
N GLY A 228 5.64 -12.18 10.80
CA GLY A 228 5.77 -13.24 11.80
C GLY A 228 4.42 -13.72 12.38
N PRO A 229 4.44 -14.76 13.25
CA PRO A 229 3.26 -15.21 13.97
C PRO A 229 2.71 -14.12 14.88
N ARG A 230 1.38 -13.94 14.87
CA ARG A 230 0.68 -12.98 15.73
C ARG A 230 0.51 -13.56 17.15
N ALA A 231 0.17 -12.68 18.09
CA ALA A 231 -0.15 -13.09 19.47
C ALA A 231 -1.22 -14.19 19.51
N ALA A 232 -2.26 -14.08 18.68
CA ALA A 232 -3.30 -15.11 18.56
C ALA A 232 -2.74 -16.49 18.17
N ASP A 233 -1.75 -16.58 17.28
CA ASP A 233 -1.14 -17.87 16.91
C ASP A 233 -0.34 -18.46 18.07
N ARG A 234 0.34 -17.61 18.84
CA ARG A 234 1.10 -18.02 20.03
C ARG A 234 0.16 -18.53 21.11
N THR A 235 -0.93 -17.82 21.39
CA THR A 235 -1.96 -18.26 22.33
C THR A 235 -2.60 -19.57 21.90
N VAL A 236 -2.92 -19.74 20.61
CA VAL A 236 -3.43 -21.02 20.10
C VAL A 236 -2.40 -22.15 20.27
N ALA A 237 -1.14 -21.90 19.92
CA ALA A 237 -0.08 -22.90 20.07
C ALA A 237 0.16 -23.29 21.54
N GLU A 238 0.14 -22.32 22.45
CA GLU A 238 0.28 -22.51 23.90
C GLU A 238 -0.85 -23.37 24.46
N ILE A 239 -2.11 -22.98 24.20
CA ILE A 239 -3.29 -23.73 24.64
C ILE A 239 -3.25 -25.13 24.04
N ALA A 240 -2.97 -25.27 22.74
CA ALA A 240 -2.91 -26.59 22.14
C ALA A 240 -1.80 -27.46 22.74
N ALA A 241 -0.62 -26.92 23.01
CA ALA A 241 0.47 -27.66 23.64
C ALA A 241 0.08 -28.17 25.04
N ALA A 242 -0.65 -27.38 25.82
CA ALA A 242 -1.18 -27.79 27.13
C ALA A 242 -2.28 -28.86 27.04
N HIS A 243 -2.93 -29.01 25.88
CA HIS A 243 -4.10 -29.87 25.67
C HIS A 243 -3.87 -30.91 24.56
N GLY A 244 -2.67 -31.49 24.49
CA GLY A 244 -2.37 -32.63 23.60
C GLY A 244 -2.41 -32.30 22.10
N GLY A 245 -2.08 -31.06 21.74
CA GLY A 245 -2.12 -30.56 20.37
C GLY A 245 -3.51 -30.15 19.90
N ARG A 246 -4.50 -30.03 20.78
CA ARG A 246 -5.90 -29.75 20.42
C ARG A 246 -6.33 -28.36 20.84
N TYR A 247 -7.06 -27.68 19.95
CA TYR A 247 -7.64 -26.36 20.20
C TYR A 247 -9.12 -26.32 19.84
N SER A 248 -9.95 -25.82 20.75
CA SER A 248 -11.35 -25.49 20.50
C SER A 248 -11.74 -24.29 21.36
N VAL A 249 -12.90 -23.68 21.11
CA VAL A 249 -13.41 -22.60 21.96
C VAL A 249 -13.58 -23.09 23.40
N ASP A 250 -14.08 -24.29 23.61
CA ASP A 250 -14.27 -24.85 24.95
C ASP A 250 -12.94 -25.17 25.66
N ILE A 251 -11.92 -25.61 24.91
CA ILE A 251 -10.57 -25.79 25.47
C ILE A 251 -9.99 -24.43 25.87
N HIS A 252 -10.16 -23.41 25.03
CA HIS A 252 -9.69 -22.06 25.32
C HIS A 252 -10.33 -21.51 26.61
N LEU A 253 -11.66 -21.54 26.72
CA LEU A 253 -12.38 -21.00 27.88
C LEU A 253 -12.07 -21.75 29.18
N ARG A 254 -11.75 -23.05 29.09
CA ARG A 254 -11.27 -23.83 30.25
C ARG A 254 -9.85 -23.49 30.66
N HIS A 255 -9.01 -23.09 29.70
CA HIS A 255 -7.61 -22.71 29.96
C HIS A 255 -7.50 -21.27 30.48
N ASP A 256 -8.26 -20.33 29.91
CA ASP A 256 -8.36 -18.94 30.35
C ASP A 256 -9.82 -18.58 30.68
N PRO A 257 -10.22 -18.64 31.96
CA PRO A 257 -11.58 -18.29 32.40
C PRO A 257 -11.95 -16.81 32.20
N ASN A 258 -10.96 -15.92 31.99
CA ASN A 258 -11.23 -14.50 31.74
C ASN A 258 -11.49 -14.20 30.25
N ALA A 259 -11.24 -15.17 29.37
CA ALA A 259 -11.51 -15.03 27.94
C ALA A 259 -13.02 -15.05 27.65
N THR A 260 -13.42 -14.32 26.60
CA THR A 260 -14.80 -14.36 26.10
C THR A 260 -14.91 -15.33 24.93
N ALA A 261 -16.08 -15.94 24.73
CA ALA A 261 -16.33 -16.81 23.58
C ALA A 261 -16.03 -16.10 22.25
N GLY A 262 -16.45 -14.83 22.12
CA GLY A 262 -16.17 -14.02 20.93
C GLY A 262 -14.67 -13.80 20.68
N PHE A 263 -13.84 -13.72 21.72
CA PHE A 263 -12.39 -13.66 21.60
C PHE A 263 -11.82 -14.99 21.08
N ALA A 264 -12.19 -16.13 21.67
CA ALA A 264 -11.77 -17.45 21.22
C ALA A 264 -12.23 -17.76 19.77
N GLU A 265 -13.41 -17.28 19.36
CA GLU A 265 -13.90 -17.36 17.98
C GLU A 265 -13.03 -16.57 16.98
N THR A 266 -12.36 -15.50 17.40
CA THR A 266 -11.40 -14.80 16.52
C THR A 266 -10.23 -15.70 16.14
N HIS A 267 -9.77 -16.54 17.07
CA HIS A 267 -8.71 -17.51 16.83
C HIS A 267 -9.17 -18.62 15.89
N VAL A 268 -10.42 -19.10 16.02
CA VAL A 268 -11.01 -20.06 15.07
C VAL A 268 -11.07 -19.49 13.66
N ARG A 269 -11.55 -18.23 13.51
CA ARG A 269 -11.55 -17.54 12.20
C ARG A 269 -10.15 -17.41 11.62
N ARG A 270 -9.15 -17.17 12.46
CA ARG A 270 -7.74 -17.09 12.08
C ARG A 270 -7.19 -18.45 11.64
N LEU A 271 -7.47 -19.53 12.36
CA LEU A 271 -7.07 -20.89 12.00
C LEU A 271 -7.66 -21.32 10.66
N GLU A 272 -8.93 -21.00 10.41
CA GLU A 272 -9.59 -21.27 9.14
C GLU A 272 -8.94 -20.47 7.99
N ALA A 273 -8.55 -19.22 8.22
CA ALA A 273 -7.84 -18.43 7.22
C ALA A 273 -6.44 -19.02 6.88
N ILE A 274 -5.69 -19.45 7.90
CA ILE A 274 -4.39 -20.12 7.72
C ILE A 274 -4.57 -21.45 6.98
N ARG A 275 -5.58 -22.25 7.36
CA ARG A 275 -5.91 -23.53 6.73
C ARG A 275 -6.18 -23.38 5.24
N ARG A 276 -7.00 -22.41 4.84
CA ARG A 276 -7.35 -22.19 3.42
C ARG A 276 -6.15 -21.88 2.53
N VAL A 277 -5.13 -21.21 3.06
CA VAL A 277 -3.96 -20.79 2.28
C VAL A 277 -2.82 -21.80 2.37
N THR A 278 -2.58 -22.36 3.56
CA THR A 278 -1.43 -23.26 3.79
C THR A 278 -1.78 -24.74 3.62
N GLY A 279 -3.06 -25.10 3.69
CA GLY A 279 -3.55 -26.48 3.68
C GLY A 279 -3.17 -27.32 4.91
N GLY A 280 -2.43 -26.76 5.87
CA GLY A 280 -1.73 -27.56 6.88
C GLY A 280 -2.45 -27.73 8.22
N VAL A 281 -3.55 -27.02 8.48
CA VAL A 281 -4.27 -27.14 9.77
C VAL A 281 -5.46 -28.07 9.61
N GLU A 282 -5.52 -29.11 10.44
CA GLU A 282 -6.59 -30.09 10.42
C GLU A 282 -7.71 -29.71 11.39
N ARG A 283 -8.94 -30.04 11.01
CA ARG A 283 -10.14 -29.80 11.81
C ARG A 283 -10.96 -31.08 11.85
N GLU A 284 -11.20 -31.58 13.07
CA GLU A 284 -12.05 -32.72 13.35
C GLU A 284 -13.54 -32.38 13.13
N ALA A 285 -14.39 -33.39 13.02
CA ALA A 285 -15.82 -33.23 12.71
C ALA A 285 -16.61 -32.50 13.81
N ASP A 286 -16.16 -32.59 15.06
CA ASP A 286 -16.73 -31.90 16.22
C ASP A 286 -16.35 -30.41 16.29
N GLY A 287 -15.46 -29.96 15.38
CA GLY A 287 -14.98 -28.59 15.32
C GLY A 287 -13.66 -28.35 16.05
N THR A 288 -13.07 -29.37 16.68
CA THR A 288 -11.75 -29.32 17.31
C THR A 288 -10.65 -29.19 16.24
N TRP A 289 -9.65 -28.36 16.52
CA TRP A 289 -8.51 -28.11 15.65
C TRP A 289 -7.29 -28.89 16.13
N ILE A 290 -6.59 -29.56 15.22
CA ILE A 290 -5.32 -30.21 15.49
C ILE A 290 -4.18 -29.25 15.13
N ILE A 291 -3.43 -28.84 16.14
CA ILE A 291 -2.36 -27.86 16.06
C ILE A 291 -1.01 -28.58 16.17
N ALA A 292 -0.36 -28.78 15.03
CA ALA A 292 0.97 -29.38 14.98
C ALA A 292 2.04 -28.43 15.58
N PRO A 293 3.18 -28.96 16.08
CA PRO A 293 4.27 -28.13 16.61
C PRO A 293 4.81 -27.07 15.64
N VAL A 294 4.71 -27.33 14.33
CA VAL A 294 5.10 -26.40 13.25
C VAL A 294 4.05 -25.29 12.97
N HIS A 295 3.01 -25.15 13.78
CA HIS A 295 1.92 -24.19 13.56
C HIS A 295 2.42 -22.75 13.44
N LEU A 296 3.37 -22.34 14.27
CA LEU A 296 3.93 -20.98 14.21
C LEU A 296 4.63 -20.70 12.88
N GLU A 297 5.41 -21.66 12.35
CA GLU A 297 6.04 -21.53 11.03
C GLU A 297 5.01 -21.47 9.89
N ARG A 298 3.89 -22.19 10.03
CA ARG A 298 2.77 -22.11 9.09
C ARG A 298 2.10 -20.74 9.15
N ALA A 299 1.88 -20.20 10.35
CA ALA A 299 1.36 -18.85 10.53
C ALA A 299 2.30 -17.79 9.93
N ALA A 300 3.62 -17.92 10.14
CA ALA A 300 4.61 -17.04 9.51
C ALA A 300 4.62 -17.16 7.98
N THR A 301 4.48 -18.37 7.43
CA THR A 301 4.38 -18.59 5.98
C THR A 301 3.11 -17.93 5.41
N TYR A 302 1.99 -18.02 6.13
CA TYR A 302 0.75 -17.35 5.78
C TYR A 302 0.91 -15.82 5.75
N GLU A 303 1.49 -15.23 6.80
CA GLU A 303 1.70 -13.77 6.85
C GLU A 303 2.70 -13.29 5.78
N ARG A 304 3.78 -14.04 5.52
CA ARG A 304 4.70 -13.76 4.40
C ARG A 304 4.00 -13.78 3.04
N ARG A 305 3.06 -14.70 2.81
CA ARG A 305 2.25 -14.71 1.56
C ARG A 305 1.37 -13.47 1.46
N LEU A 306 0.70 -13.08 2.54
CA LEU A 306 -0.10 -11.86 2.55
C LEU A 306 0.75 -10.60 2.30
N ALA A 307 1.96 -10.54 2.88
CA ALA A 307 2.87 -9.41 2.69
C ALA A 307 3.41 -9.31 1.25
N ARG A 308 3.40 -10.38 0.44
CA ARG A 308 3.75 -10.26 -0.99
C ARG A 308 2.70 -9.50 -1.80
N ASP A 309 1.43 -9.70 -1.45
CA ASP A 309 0.28 -9.06 -2.10
C ASP A 309 -0.02 -7.68 -1.51
N ALA A 310 0.27 -7.48 -0.22
CA ALA A 310 0.04 -6.24 0.53
C ALA A 310 1.20 -5.98 1.51
N PRO A 311 2.38 -5.54 1.03
CA PRO A 311 3.60 -5.44 1.82
C PRO A 311 3.57 -4.38 2.92
N VAL A 312 2.72 -3.37 2.77
CA VAL A 312 2.54 -2.30 3.75
C VAL A 312 1.08 -2.14 4.15
N VAL A 313 0.86 -1.52 5.30
CA VAL A 313 -0.43 -0.99 5.73
C VAL A 313 -0.40 0.52 5.51
N VAL A 314 -1.36 1.02 4.73
CA VAL A 314 -1.54 2.46 4.49
C VAL A 314 -2.69 2.96 5.35
N ARG A 315 -2.41 3.92 6.23
CA ARG A 315 -3.39 4.53 7.13
C ARG A 315 -3.51 6.02 6.82
N THR A 316 -4.70 6.47 6.44
CA THR A 316 -4.97 7.90 6.26
C THR A 316 -5.07 8.60 7.61
N LEU A 317 -4.15 9.51 7.89
CA LEU A 317 -4.15 10.35 9.10
C LEU A 317 -5.02 11.60 8.92
N SER A 318 -5.02 12.17 7.71
CA SER A 318 -5.96 13.20 7.29
C SER A 318 -6.11 13.20 5.79
N ALA A 319 -7.35 13.14 5.30
CA ALA A 319 -7.65 13.34 3.88
C ALA A 319 -7.46 14.80 3.45
N LEU A 320 -7.38 15.75 4.39
CA LEU A 320 -7.20 17.17 4.10
C LEU A 320 -5.73 17.50 3.83
N PRO A 321 -5.42 18.24 2.74
CA PRO A 321 -4.08 18.76 2.51
C PRO A 321 -3.59 19.65 3.67
N LEU A 322 -2.29 19.61 3.96
CA LEU A 322 -1.68 20.32 5.09
C LEU A 322 -2.09 21.80 5.18
N GLY A 323 -2.08 22.53 4.07
CA GLY A 323 -2.46 23.95 4.04
C GLY A 323 -3.92 24.20 4.41
N ARG A 324 -4.84 23.26 4.11
CA ARG A 324 -6.26 23.36 4.47
C ARG A 324 -6.51 23.06 5.95
N GLN A 325 -5.58 22.42 6.64
CA GLN A 325 -5.71 22.12 8.07
C GLN A 325 -5.49 23.37 8.95
N LEU A 326 -4.76 24.37 8.48
CA LEU A 326 -4.37 25.54 9.28
C LEU A 326 -5.57 26.29 9.87
N GLY A 327 -6.59 26.56 9.05
CA GLY A 327 -7.82 27.25 9.43
C GLY A 327 -9.04 26.35 9.57
N ALA A 328 -8.85 25.02 9.67
CA ALA A 328 -9.98 24.11 9.77
C ALA A 328 -10.64 24.20 11.16
N ASP A 329 -11.96 24.33 11.19
CA ASP A 329 -12.74 24.35 12.44
C ASP A 329 -12.86 22.95 13.09
N GLY A 330 -12.52 21.89 12.36
CA GLY A 330 -12.57 20.50 12.80
C GLY A 330 -11.23 19.96 13.30
N THR A 331 -11.24 18.73 13.80
CA THR A 331 -10.02 18.05 14.29
C THR A 331 -9.13 17.62 13.14
N THR A 332 -7.94 18.19 13.02
CA THR A 332 -6.99 17.88 11.95
C THR A 332 -5.88 16.92 12.39
N TRP A 333 -4.98 16.54 11.48
CA TRP A 333 -3.76 15.81 11.87
C TRP A 333 -2.86 16.69 12.74
N LEU A 334 -2.73 17.97 12.43
CA LEU A 334 -1.97 18.93 13.23
C LEU A 334 -2.43 18.94 14.70
N ASP A 335 -3.74 18.97 14.95
CA ASP A 335 -4.29 19.00 16.31
C ASP A 335 -3.95 17.71 17.08
N ARG A 336 -3.94 16.55 16.41
CA ARG A 336 -3.55 15.27 17.01
C ARG A 336 -2.05 15.23 17.34
N GLU A 337 -1.20 15.75 16.46
CA GLU A 337 0.25 15.86 16.72
C GLU A 337 0.55 16.79 17.89
N LEU A 338 -0.18 17.92 18.02
CA LEU A 338 0.03 18.89 19.09
C LEU A 338 -0.27 18.35 20.49
N VAL A 339 -1.19 17.40 20.61
CA VAL A 339 -1.62 16.81 21.90
C VAL A 339 -1.14 15.37 22.09
N SER A 340 -0.32 14.84 21.17
CA SER A 340 0.22 13.49 21.26
C SER A 340 1.28 13.39 22.34
N ASP A 341 1.28 12.29 23.09
CA ASP A 341 2.35 11.96 24.05
C ASP A 341 3.66 11.56 23.33
N ALA A 342 3.55 11.13 22.07
CA ALA A 342 4.67 10.76 21.22
C ALA A 342 4.50 11.46 19.84
N PRO A 343 4.80 12.76 19.75
CA PRO A 343 4.68 13.51 18.50
C PRO A 343 5.71 13.01 17.47
N THR A 344 5.35 13.10 16.20
CA THR A 344 6.22 12.65 15.12
C THR A 344 7.48 13.51 15.05
N SER A 345 8.64 12.89 14.87
CA SER A 345 9.90 13.62 14.69
C SER A 345 9.94 14.26 13.30
N LEU A 346 9.90 15.60 13.26
CA LEU A 346 9.90 16.37 12.02
C LEU A 346 11.32 16.83 11.69
N ARG A 347 11.84 16.48 10.51
CA ARG A 347 13.13 16.99 10.03
C ARG A 347 12.97 18.37 9.41
N ASP A 348 13.95 19.25 9.58
CA ASP A 348 13.90 20.60 8.98
C ASP A 348 14.27 20.63 7.48
N ARG A 349 13.61 19.78 6.71
CA ARG A 349 13.79 19.64 5.26
C ARG A 349 12.51 19.10 4.64
N GLY A 350 12.23 19.49 3.39
CA GLY A 350 11.08 18.99 2.63
C GLY A 350 9.76 19.15 3.38
N PHE A 351 8.90 18.13 3.31
CA PHE A 351 7.62 18.15 4.01
C PHE A 351 7.74 18.25 5.54
N GLY A 352 8.83 17.78 6.14
CA GLY A 352 9.06 17.94 7.58
C GLY A 352 9.15 19.40 8.04
N ARG A 353 9.77 20.28 7.22
CA ARG A 353 9.79 21.73 7.48
C ARG A 353 8.38 22.32 7.32
N GLU A 354 7.71 22.00 6.22
CA GLU A 354 6.34 22.47 5.94
C GLU A 354 5.39 22.10 7.09
N ALA A 355 5.48 20.87 7.61
CA ALA A 355 4.70 20.39 8.74
C ALA A 355 5.03 21.15 10.04
N ARG A 356 6.30 21.45 10.31
CA ARG A 356 6.70 22.21 11.50
C ARG A 356 6.14 23.64 11.45
N GLU A 357 6.24 24.30 10.31
CA GLU A 357 5.66 25.64 10.08
C GLU A 357 4.13 25.61 10.21
N ALA A 358 3.49 24.54 9.71
CA ALA A 358 2.06 24.35 9.84
C ALA A 358 1.63 24.15 11.30
N LEU A 359 2.37 23.37 12.09
CA LEU A 359 2.11 23.23 13.54
C LEU A 359 2.25 24.56 14.27
N ALA A 360 3.28 25.36 13.96
CA ALA A 360 3.46 26.68 14.55
C ALA A 360 2.27 27.61 14.24
N ARG A 361 1.85 27.69 12.98
CA ARG A 361 0.66 28.47 12.58
C ARG A 361 -0.63 27.94 13.20
N ARG A 362 -0.78 26.62 13.30
CA ARG A 362 -1.96 26.01 13.93
C ARG A 362 -2.04 26.32 15.42
N ARG A 363 -0.90 26.34 16.14
CA ARG A 363 -0.86 26.80 17.55
C ARG A 363 -1.35 28.23 17.70
N GLN A 364 -0.88 29.13 16.84
CA GLN A 364 -1.32 30.52 16.85
C GLN A 364 -2.82 30.64 16.61
N TRP A 365 -3.36 29.92 15.61
CA TRP A 365 -4.80 29.88 15.36
C TRP A 365 -5.57 29.33 16.57
N LEU A 366 -5.08 28.28 17.24
CA LEU A 366 -5.74 27.75 18.45
C LEU A 366 -5.74 28.75 19.61
N ILE A 367 -4.71 29.59 19.75
CA ILE A 367 -4.68 30.68 20.73
C ILE A 367 -5.74 31.72 20.40
N GLU A 368 -5.81 32.17 19.15
CA GLU A 368 -6.81 33.14 18.68
C GLU A 368 -8.26 32.65 18.81
N GLN A 369 -8.45 31.32 18.87
CA GLN A 369 -9.76 30.69 19.09
C GLN A 369 -10.06 30.39 20.57
N ASP A 370 -9.24 30.86 21.52
CA ASP A 370 -9.33 30.56 22.96
C ASP A 370 -9.30 29.05 23.30
N LEU A 371 -8.70 28.27 22.40
CA LEU A 371 -8.55 26.81 22.48
C LEU A 371 -7.19 26.38 23.00
N ALA A 372 -6.22 27.29 22.99
CA ALA A 372 -4.91 27.11 23.59
C ALA A 372 -4.44 28.42 24.25
N ARG A 373 -3.49 28.33 25.16
CA ARG A 373 -2.78 29.49 25.73
C ARG A 373 -1.34 29.13 26.01
N GLU A 374 -0.47 30.13 26.02
CA GLU A 374 0.92 29.96 26.44
C GLU A 374 1.06 30.38 27.91
N GLU A 375 1.63 29.50 28.73
CA GLU A 375 1.89 29.77 30.15
C GLU A 375 3.30 29.27 30.49
N GLY A 376 4.18 30.17 30.94
CA GLY A 376 5.56 29.82 31.30
C GLY A 376 6.37 29.17 30.18
N GLY A 377 6.15 29.57 28.91
CA GLY A 377 6.81 28.99 27.73
C GLY A 377 6.30 27.60 27.34
N ARG A 378 5.21 27.13 27.95
CA ARG A 378 4.53 25.88 27.58
C ARG A 378 3.17 26.17 26.97
N MET A 379 2.84 25.40 25.94
CA MET A 379 1.51 25.41 25.35
C MET A 379 0.55 24.59 26.21
N ILE A 380 -0.54 25.21 26.64
CA ILE A 380 -1.64 24.55 27.35
C ILE A 380 -2.86 24.55 26.44
N TYR A 381 -3.34 23.35 26.11
CA TYR A 381 -4.53 23.14 25.31
C TYR A 381 -5.77 23.00 26.19
N ARG A 382 -6.94 23.45 25.70
CA ARG A 382 -8.22 23.18 26.36
C ARG A 382 -8.40 21.68 26.56
N ALA A 383 -8.97 21.32 27.71
CA ALA A 383 -9.40 19.95 27.97
C ALA A 383 -10.38 19.49 26.87
N ASN A 384 -10.19 18.28 26.36
CA ASN A 384 -10.97 17.72 25.26
C ASN A 384 -10.94 18.57 23.97
N LEU A 385 -9.79 19.18 23.64
CA LEU A 385 -9.59 20.00 22.43
C LEU A 385 -10.14 19.31 21.16
N LEU A 386 -9.77 18.06 20.92
CA LEU A 386 -10.19 17.32 19.72
C LEU A 386 -11.72 17.17 19.68
N GLY A 387 -12.35 16.81 20.79
CA GLY A 387 -13.81 16.70 20.86
C GLY A 387 -14.53 18.05 20.67
N LEU A 388 -13.93 19.16 21.09
CA LEU A 388 -14.46 20.51 20.87
C LEU A 388 -14.41 20.90 19.39
N LEU A 389 -13.25 20.75 18.75
CA LEU A 389 -13.07 21.04 17.32
C LEU A 389 -14.01 20.19 16.46
N ARG A 390 -14.08 18.87 16.73
CA ARG A 390 -15.01 18.00 15.99
C ARG A 390 -16.46 18.45 16.13
N ARG A 391 -16.92 18.79 17.34
CA ARG A 391 -18.30 19.25 17.55
C ARG A 391 -18.58 20.55 16.82
N ARG A 392 -17.63 21.51 16.80
CA ARG A 392 -17.74 22.75 16.01
C ARG A 392 -17.93 22.45 14.53
N GLU A 393 -17.10 21.57 13.96
CA GLU A 393 -17.22 21.17 12.57
C GLU A 393 -18.55 20.45 12.27
N LEU A 394 -18.92 19.47 13.09
CA LEU A 394 -20.15 18.71 12.89
C LEU A 394 -21.39 19.60 12.98
N ALA A 395 -21.45 20.53 13.94
CA ALA A 395 -22.56 21.48 14.04
C ALA A 395 -22.67 22.38 12.80
N ARG A 396 -21.54 22.90 12.30
CA ARG A 396 -21.50 23.74 11.10
C ARG A 396 -21.96 22.97 9.86
N VAL A 397 -21.41 21.76 9.65
CA VAL A 397 -21.73 20.91 8.50
C VAL A 397 -23.17 20.40 8.58
N ALA A 398 -23.63 20.05 9.77
CA ALA A 398 -25.01 19.66 9.99
C ALA A 398 -26.00 20.78 9.64
N GLY A 399 -25.71 22.03 10.02
CA GLY A 399 -26.55 23.17 9.62
C GLY A 399 -26.66 23.33 8.09
N GLN A 400 -25.55 23.12 7.37
CA GLN A 400 -25.55 23.12 5.90
C GLN A 400 -26.38 21.97 5.32
N LEU A 401 -26.19 20.76 5.85
CA LEU A 401 -26.92 19.57 5.42
C LEU A 401 -28.41 19.62 5.76
N SER A 402 -28.80 20.25 6.87
CA SER A 402 -30.22 20.47 7.21
C SER A 402 -30.93 21.28 6.13
N GLY A 403 -30.26 22.31 5.58
CA GLY A 403 -30.79 23.08 4.45
C GLY A 403 -30.88 22.27 3.15
N GLU A 404 -29.90 21.40 2.88
CA GLU A 404 -29.88 20.54 1.67
C GLU A 404 -30.91 19.40 1.73
N LEU A 405 -31.03 18.74 2.89
CA LEU A 405 -31.83 17.53 3.08
C LEU A 405 -33.27 17.84 3.52
N GLY A 406 -33.53 19.03 4.07
CA GLY A 406 -34.81 19.37 4.68
C GLY A 406 -35.11 18.55 5.95
N LEU A 407 -34.08 18.11 6.66
CA LEU A 407 -34.16 17.27 7.86
C LEU A 407 -33.43 17.93 9.03
N ASP A 408 -33.93 17.73 10.25
CA ASP A 408 -33.27 18.22 11.46
C ASP A 408 -32.04 17.38 11.79
N TYR A 409 -30.97 18.02 12.27
CA TYR A 409 -29.79 17.31 12.72
C TYR A 409 -29.95 16.82 14.17
N PHE A 410 -29.69 15.54 14.39
CA PHE A 410 -29.61 14.94 15.72
C PHE A 410 -28.20 14.43 16.03
N GLU A 411 -27.56 14.96 17.08
CA GLU A 411 -26.24 14.54 17.52
C GLU A 411 -26.28 13.18 18.23
N ALA A 412 -25.48 12.22 17.74
CA ALA A 412 -25.37 10.91 18.37
C ALA A 412 -24.57 10.97 19.68
N LYS A 413 -25.20 10.65 20.80
CA LYS A 413 -24.53 10.55 22.10
C LYS A 413 -23.72 9.25 22.23
N LYS A 414 -22.64 9.29 22.99
CA LYS A 414 -21.87 8.07 23.36
C LYS A 414 -22.79 7.04 24.02
N GLY A 415 -22.73 5.79 23.54
CA GLY A 415 -23.63 4.71 23.99
C GLY A 415 -25.03 4.75 23.38
N GLY A 416 -25.38 5.80 22.63
CA GLY A 416 -26.65 5.91 21.92
C GLY A 416 -26.76 4.94 20.77
N ARG A 417 -27.98 4.42 20.56
CA ARG A 417 -28.35 3.63 19.38
C ARG A 417 -28.66 4.57 18.22
N VAL A 418 -28.07 4.29 17.07
CA VAL A 418 -28.31 5.00 15.80
C VAL A 418 -28.96 3.99 14.86
N GLU A 419 -30.04 4.40 14.20
CA GLU A 419 -30.78 3.57 13.25
C GLU A 419 -31.31 4.46 12.13
N GLY A 420 -31.30 3.97 10.89
CA GLY A 420 -31.81 4.72 9.74
C GLY A 420 -31.21 4.24 8.42
N VAL A 421 -31.50 4.97 7.35
CA VAL A 421 -31.01 4.67 6.02
C VAL A 421 -29.64 5.32 5.82
N TYR A 422 -28.63 4.52 5.48
CA TYR A 422 -27.33 5.08 5.08
C TYR A 422 -27.43 5.68 3.68
N ARG A 423 -27.13 6.97 3.55
CA ARG A 423 -27.31 7.72 2.29
C ARG A 423 -26.05 7.98 1.51
N ARG A 424 -25.01 8.48 2.18
CA ARG A 424 -23.69 8.76 1.61
C ARG A 424 -22.68 9.00 2.73
N SER A 425 -21.41 8.95 2.37
CA SER A 425 -20.31 9.43 3.21
C SER A 425 -19.93 10.87 2.85
N ILE A 426 -19.46 11.64 3.83
CA ILE A 426 -18.83 12.95 3.65
C ILE A 426 -17.44 12.94 4.27
N GLU A 427 -16.49 13.62 3.62
CA GLU A 427 -15.12 13.76 4.11
C GLU A 427 -14.99 15.10 4.85
N LEU A 428 -14.63 15.05 6.13
CA LEU A 428 -14.47 16.21 7.00
C LEU A 428 -13.03 16.28 7.53
N ALA A 429 -12.62 17.42 8.11
CA ALA A 429 -11.32 17.53 8.77
C ALA A 429 -11.16 16.45 9.86
N SER A 430 -12.23 16.25 10.64
CA SER A 430 -12.31 15.26 11.71
C SER A 430 -12.34 13.80 11.24
N GLY A 431 -12.37 13.55 9.94
CA GLY A 431 -12.42 12.23 9.31
C GLY A 431 -13.70 12.03 8.49
N ARG A 432 -13.90 10.80 8.02
CA ARG A 432 -15.06 10.43 7.19
C ARG A 432 -16.28 10.14 8.05
N PHE A 433 -17.43 10.73 7.71
CA PHE A 433 -18.71 10.53 8.39
C PHE A 433 -19.77 9.97 7.43
N ALA A 434 -20.63 9.11 7.96
CA ALA A 434 -21.81 8.60 7.28
C ALA A 434 -23.04 9.44 7.65
N ILE A 435 -23.85 9.77 6.66
CA ILE A 435 -25.17 10.37 6.84
C ILE A 435 -26.20 9.24 6.99
N ILE A 436 -26.84 9.20 8.17
CA ILE A 436 -27.91 8.25 8.49
C ILE A 436 -29.21 9.03 8.59
N GLU A 437 -30.12 8.81 7.64
CA GLU A 437 -31.41 9.48 7.60
C GLU A 437 -32.52 8.67 8.27
N LYS A 438 -33.41 9.37 8.96
CA LYS A 438 -34.71 8.90 9.40
C LYS A 438 -35.81 9.75 8.74
N SER A 439 -37.06 9.54 9.16
CA SER A 439 -38.22 10.21 8.58
C SER A 439 -38.26 11.73 8.78
N ARG A 440 -37.62 12.26 9.84
CA ARG A 440 -37.64 13.70 10.19
C ARG A 440 -36.29 14.27 10.63
N GLU A 441 -35.29 13.42 10.75
CA GLU A 441 -33.98 13.81 11.25
C GLU A 441 -32.89 13.03 10.51
N PHE A 442 -31.66 13.54 10.60
CA PHE A 442 -30.48 12.80 10.20
C PHE A 442 -29.39 12.91 11.26
N THR A 443 -28.48 11.94 11.23
CA THR A 443 -27.35 11.86 12.16
C THR A 443 -26.06 11.68 11.37
N LEU A 444 -25.00 12.35 11.82
CA LEU A 444 -23.64 12.13 11.34
C LEU A 444 -22.92 11.19 12.30
N VAL A 445 -22.42 10.08 11.79
CA VAL A 445 -21.65 9.10 12.58
C VAL A 445 -20.34 8.76 11.88
N PRO A 446 -19.28 8.38 12.62
CA PRO A 446 -18.02 7.95 12.00
C PRO A 446 -18.26 6.84 10.97
N TRP A 447 -17.73 7.02 9.77
CA TRP A 447 -17.90 6.07 8.68
C TRP A 447 -17.04 4.81 8.92
N ARG A 448 -17.51 3.66 8.43
CA ARG A 448 -16.74 2.40 8.41
C ARG A 448 -16.92 1.70 7.07
N PRO A 449 -15.90 0.99 6.55
CA PRO A 449 -15.97 0.28 5.27
C PRO A 449 -17.16 -0.68 5.11
N VAL A 450 -17.63 -1.24 6.22
CA VAL A 450 -18.80 -2.13 6.24
C VAL A 450 -20.09 -1.45 5.71
N LEU A 451 -20.17 -0.11 5.76
CA LEU A 451 -21.31 0.65 5.26
C LEU A 451 -21.35 0.77 3.74
N GLU A 452 -20.23 0.59 3.04
CA GLU A 452 -20.12 0.77 1.58
C GLU A 452 -21.21 -0.05 0.85
N ARG A 453 -21.43 -1.30 1.28
CA ARG A 453 -22.42 -2.24 0.71
C ARG A 453 -23.87 -1.98 1.16
N SER A 454 -24.07 -1.01 2.04
CA SER A 454 -25.34 -0.68 2.69
C SER A 454 -25.94 0.63 2.19
N LEU A 455 -25.43 1.18 1.08
CA LEU A 455 -25.96 2.39 0.45
C LEU A 455 -27.47 2.22 0.15
N GLY A 456 -28.29 3.15 0.64
CA GLY A 456 -29.74 3.12 0.50
C GLY A 456 -30.45 2.07 1.37
N LYS A 457 -29.75 1.36 2.25
CA LYS A 457 -30.32 0.32 3.12
C LYS A 457 -30.43 0.79 4.57
N GLN A 458 -31.36 0.16 5.30
CA GLN A 458 -31.49 0.32 6.75
C GLN A 458 -30.28 -0.27 7.47
N VAL A 459 -29.71 0.52 8.38
CA VAL A 459 -28.57 0.17 9.22
C VAL A 459 -28.87 0.53 10.67
N SER A 460 -28.32 -0.25 11.60
CA SER A 460 -28.43 0.03 13.03
C SER A 460 -27.06 -0.13 13.68
N GLY A 461 -26.77 0.66 14.71
CA GLY A 461 -25.49 0.59 15.39
C GLY A 461 -25.51 1.30 16.74
N ILE A 462 -24.44 1.09 17.51
CA ILE A 462 -24.26 1.71 18.83
C ILE A 462 -22.98 2.55 18.78
N MET A 463 -23.08 3.81 19.19
CA MET A 463 -21.94 4.71 19.32
C MET A 463 -20.99 4.24 20.43
N ARG A 464 -19.71 4.07 20.09
CA ARG A 464 -18.64 3.62 20.98
C ARG A 464 -17.52 4.65 21.00
N GLY A 465 -17.51 5.52 22.01
CA GLY A 465 -16.48 6.57 22.12
C GLY A 465 -16.40 7.41 20.84
N GLU A 466 -15.29 7.29 20.12
CA GLU A 466 -14.97 7.99 18.87
C GLU A 466 -15.45 7.25 17.59
N GLY A 467 -16.00 6.04 17.72
CA GLY A 467 -16.42 5.19 16.61
C GLY A 467 -17.83 4.62 16.77
N ILE A 468 -18.22 3.73 15.85
CA ILE A 468 -19.53 3.05 15.86
C ILE A 468 -19.37 1.54 15.60
N SER A 469 -20.17 0.76 16.32
CA SER A 469 -20.36 -0.67 16.07
C SER A 469 -21.66 -0.87 15.30
N TRP A 470 -21.59 -1.47 14.11
CA TRP A 470 -22.73 -1.67 13.22
C TRP A 470 -23.30 -3.09 13.32
N THR A 471 -24.62 -3.18 13.32
CA THR A 471 -25.43 -4.38 13.08
C THR A 471 -26.19 -4.19 11.77
N LEU A 472 -25.76 -4.91 10.72
CA LEU A 472 -26.30 -4.79 9.37
C LEU A 472 -27.27 -5.93 9.06
N GLY A 473 -28.50 -5.58 8.65
CA GLY A 473 -29.53 -6.53 8.22
C GLY A 473 -30.53 -6.95 9.30
N ARG A 474 -31.75 -7.31 8.86
CA ARG A 474 -32.83 -7.88 9.69
C ARG A 474 -32.30 -9.15 10.36
N GLN A 475 -32.12 -9.10 11.68
CA GLN A 475 -32.14 -10.32 12.47
C GLN A 475 -33.54 -10.91 12.26
N ARG A 476 -33.66 -11.98 11.46
CA ARG A 476 -34.79 -12.90 11.63
C ARG A 476 -34.57 -13.54 12.99
N SER A 477 -35.03 -12.87 14.05
CA SER A 477 -35.45 -13.56 15.25
C SER A 477 -36.61 -14.45 14.81
N GLY A 478 -36.31 -15.75 14.59
CA GLY A 478 -37.36 -16.75 14.72
C GLY A 478 -37.97 -16.61 16.11
N PRO A 479 -39.29 -16.80 16.27
CA PRO A 479 -39.92 -16.70 17.57
C PRO A 479 -39.25 -17.71 18.52
N GLY A 480 -38.62 -17.18 19.59
CA GLY A 480 -38.29 -17.98 20.74
C GLY A 480 -39.59 -18.36 21.41
N ILE A 481 -39.92 -19.65 21.36
CA ILE A 481 -41.01 -20.20 22.16
C ILE A 481 -40.46 -20.27 23.58
N SER A 482 -41.18 -19.64 24.51
CA SER A 482 -40.93 -19.67 25.96
C SER A 482 -40.94 -21.08 26.53
#